data_AF-A0A8T4URA2-F1
#
_entry.id   AF-A0A8T4URA2-F1
#
_cell.length_a   1.000
_cell.length_b   1.000
_cell.length_c   1.000
_cell.angle_alpha   90.00
_cell.angle_beta   90.00
_cell.angle_gamma   90.00
#
_symmetry.space_group_name_H-M   'P 1'
#
loop_
_entity.id
_entity.type
_entity.pdbx_description
1 polymer ?
#
loop_
_entity_poly.entity_id
_entity_poly.type
_entity_poly.pdbx_seq_one_letter_code
_entity_poly.pdbx_strand_id
1 'polypeptide(L)'
;MVPMRFLAVLMVMLLVFSALSIALPAPGRYLVKGDARGLRVQHEFSGGVTAELSSAEALALTLRGVELESVPLWHVLGRQVSASGKGKPGPAARVSFPSDQTPWGMETVYNNASLLSTSGGAGVDVAVLDTGVYKNHLDLSRRVTQCKDFTRGPVKNGCPDGYGHGTHVSGTILADAGADGLGIWGVAPAANLFAYKVCGNDGYCWSDNIATAIRHAADQGAEIISMSLGGDAESALVRDAITYAVGKGVLVVAAAGNDGPALGSIDWPGANANVVAVAAIDSSLAVADWSSRGLNDGDFVIEAQEVEFGAPGVAVESAMNNGGYAIWDGTSMATPHIAGLAAKLWQGSGAATRAYLQGLAVDIDAAGDDPATGFGLARLG
;
A
#
# COMPACT_ATOMS: atom_id res chain seq x y z
N MET A 1 5.11 -43.00 -71.54
CA MET A 1 3.81 -42.86 -70.85
C MET A 1 4.05 -43.04 -69.35
N VAL A 2 3.88 -41.93 -68.61
CA VAL A 2 3.52 -41.73 -67.17
C VAL A 2 4.45 -42.35 -66.10
N PRO A 3 4.97 -41.60 -65.09
CA PRO A 3 4.14 -41.26 -63.93
C PRO A 3 4.37 -39.89 -63.24
N MET A 4 3.28 -39.12 -63.15
CA MET A 4 2.58 -38.81 -61.88
C MET A 4 3.44 -38.71 -60.60
N ARG A 5 4.37 -37.74 -60.51
CA ARG A 5 5.10 -37.42 -59.26
C ARG A 5 5.50 -35.94 -59.13
N PHE A 6 4.61 -34.99 -59.45
CA PHE A 6 4.96 -33.56 -59.27
C PHE A 6 3.82 -32.67 -58.74
N LEU A 7 2.80 -33.24 -58.10
CA LEU A 7 1.69 -32.47 -57.53
C LEU A 7 1.39 -32.79 -56.06
N ALA A 8 2.37 -33.30 -55.32
CA ALA A 8 2.23 -33.59 -53.88
C ALA A 8 3.21 -32.79 -52.99
N VAL A 9 4.14 -32.03 -53.55
CA VAL A 9 5.16 -31.29 -52.77
C VAL A 9 4.76 -29.83 -52.53
N LEU A 10 3.92 -29.23 -53.39
CA LEU A 10 3.47 -27.85 -53.21
C LEU A 10 2.24 -27.72 -52.28
N MET A 11 1.56 -28.82 -51.98
CA MET A 11 0.38 -28.83 -51.09
C MET A 11 0.70 -29.28 -49.65
N VAL A 12 1.97 -29.61 -49.35
CA VAL A 12 2.43 -29.88 -47.98
C VAL A 12 3.15 -28.67 -47.37
N MET A 13 3.63 -27.72 -48.20
CA MET A 13 4.23 -26.48 -47.71
C MET A 13 3.20 -25.37 -47.38
N LEU A 14 1.94 -25.53 -47.80
CA LEU A 14 0.85 -24.58 -47.52
C LEU A 14 -0.14 -25.06 -46.42
N LEU A 15 0.05 -26.27 -45.88
CA LEU A 15 -0.86 -26.88 -44.89
C LEU A 15 -0.24 -27.03 -43.48
N VAL A 16 0.91 -26.39 -43.21
CA VAL A 16 1.48 -26.24 -41.85
C VAL A 16 1.44 -24.78 -41.36
N PHE A 17 0.68 -23.92 -42.03
CA PHE A 17 0.30 -22.59 -41.51
C PHE A 17 -1.15 -22.56 -41.02
N SER A 18 -1.67 -23.71 -40.55
CA SER A 18 -2.89 -23.72 -39.76
C SER A 18 -2.59 -23.18 -38.36
N ALA A 19 -2.74 -21.87 -38.22
CA ALA A 19 -3.14 -21.18 -36.99
C ALA A 19 -2.48 -21.66 -35.69
N LEU A 20 -1.17 -21.45 -35.55
CA LEU A 20 -0.66 -21.00 -34.25
C LEU A 20 -0.60 -19.47 -34.34
N SER A 21 -1.74 -18.81 -34.08
CA SER A 21 -1.69 -17.43 -33.62
C SER A 21 -1.03 -17.46 -32.25
N ILE A 22 0.30 -17.49 -32.22
CA ILE A 22 1.05 -17.24 -30.98
C ILE A 22 0.75 -15.77 -30.68
N ALA A 23 -0.16 -15.54 -29.73
CA ALA A 23 -0.38 -14.20 -29.22
C ALA A 23 0.98 -13.67 -28.77
N LEU A 24 1.42 -12.56 -29.37
CA LEU A 24 2.66 -11.91 -28.95
C LEU A 24 2.51 -11.52 -27.49
N PRO A 25 3.49 -11.82 -26.63
CA PRO A 25 3.48 -11.29 -25.27
C PRO A 25 3.37 -9.76 -25.32
N ALA A 26 2.52 -9.18 -24.48
CA ALA A 26 2.40 -7.73 -24.37
C ALA A 26 3.73 -7.14 -23.87
N PRO A 27 4.12 -5.92 -24.28
CA PRO A 27 5.23 -5.25 -23.62
C PRO A 27 4.83 -4.98 -22.16
N GLY A 28 5.76 -5.13 -21.23
CA GLY A 28 5.43 -5.00 -19.82
C GLY A 28 6.58 -5.36 -18.88
N ARG A 29 6.25 -5.42 -17.59
CA ARG A 29 7.19 -5.82 -16.55
C ARG A 29 6.95 -7.29 -16.20
N TYR A 30 8.02 -8.07 -16.24
CA TYR A 30 7.96 -9.52 -16.04
C TYR A 30 8.99 -9.97 -15.02
N LEU A 31 8.64 -10.97 -14.21
CA LEU A 31 9.59 -11.81 -13.52
C LEU A 31 10.13 -12.85 -14.51
N VAL A 32 11.44 -12.80 -14.74
CA VAL A 32 12.18 -13.67 -15.64
C VAL A 32 12.87 -14.74 -14.81
N LYS A 33 12.36 -15.98 -14.88
CA LYS A 33 12.92 -17.13 -14.14
C LYS A 33 14.00 -17.81 -14.97
N GLY A 34 15.20 -17.23 -14.99
CA GLY A 34 16.32 -17.77 -15.78
C GLY A 34 17.47 -16.78 -16.00
N ASP A 35 18.20 -16.97 -17.11
CA ASP A 35 19.34 -16.12 -17.48
C ASP A 35 18.89 -14.67 -17.80
N ALA A 36 19.36 -13.73 -17.00
CA ALA A 36 19.03 -12.31 -17.08
C ALA A 36 20.01 -11.46 -17.90
N ARG A 37 21.04 -12.07 -18.52
CA ARG A 37 22.09 -11.31 -19.21
C ARG A 37 21.52 -10.41 -20.30
N GLY A 38 21.85 -9.11 -20.20
CA GLY A 38 21.45 -8.08 -21.16
C GLY A 38 20.07 -7.48 -20.89
N LEU A 39 19.33 -7.95 -19.88
CA LEU A 39 18.05 -7.38 -19.50
C LEU A 39 18.22 -6.13 -18.62
N ARG A 40 17.27 -5.21 -18.75
CA ARG A 40 17.16 -4.06 -17.85
C ARG A 40 16.46 -4.48 -16.56
N VAL A 41 17.25 -5.04 -15.65
CA VAL A 41 16.80 -5.51 -14.34
C VAL A 41 16.26 -4.36 -13.48
N GLN A 42 15.11 -4.59 -12.86
CA GLN A 42 14.51 -3.72 -11.85
C GLN A 42 14.90 -4.23 -10.46
N HIS A 43 14.54 -5.48 -10.12
CA HIS A 43 14.84 -6.08 -8.82
C HIS A 43 15.24 -7.55 -8.96
N GLU A 44 16.00 -8.05 -8.00
CA GLU A 44 16.43 -9.44 -7.92
C GLU A 44 15.65 -10.16 -6.81
N PHE A 45 15.20 -11.38 -7.10
CA PHE A 45 14.49 -12.27 -6.19
C PHE A 45 15.11 -13.67 -6.25
N SER A 46 14.84 -14.52 -5.24
CA SER A 46 15.35 -15.89 -5.22
C SER A 46 14.94 -16.72 -6.46
N GLY A 47 13.78 -16.41 -7.04
CA GLY A 47 13.24 -17.11 -8.22
C GLY A 47 13.61 -16.50 -9.57
N GLY A 48 14.32 -15.37 -9.62
CA GLY A 48 14.65 -14.69 -10.87
C GLY A 48 14.80 -13.18 -10.71
N VAL A 49 14.77 -12.47 -11.83
CA VAL A 49 14.84 -11.00 -11.85
C VAL A 49 13.61 -10.40 -12.48
N THR A 50 13.17 -9.23 -12.02
CA THR A 50 12.15 -8.49 -12.74
C THR A 50 12.80 -7.56 -13.76
N ALA A 51 12.22 -7.48 -14.96
CA ALA A 51 12.70 -6.64 -16.03
C ALA A 51 11.55 -6.05 -16.85
N GLU A 52 11.77 -4.88 -17.43
CA GLU A 52 10.89 -4.33 -18.46
C GLU A 52 11.27 -4.96 -19.80
N LEU A 53 10.30 -5.58 -20.47
CA LEU A 53 10.47 -6.27 -21.75
C LEU A 53 9.55 -5.67 -22.81
N SER A 54 10.09 -5.42 -24.00
CA SER A 54 9.29 -5.26 -25.21
C SER A 54 8.66 -6.60 -25.62
N SER A 55 7.61 -6.57 -26.45
CA SER A 55 7.02 -7.79 -27.01
C SER A 55 8.02 -8.68 -27.72
N ALA A 56 9.02 -8.09 -28.39
CA ALA A 56 10.06 -8.83 -29.10
C ALA A 56 11.02 -9.54 -28.12
N GLU A 57 11.43 -8.87 -27.04
CA GLU A 57 12.28 -9.46 -26.00
C GLU A 57 11.55 -10.57 -25.25
N ALA A 58 10.29 -10.34 -24.87
CA ALA A 58 9.46 -11.34 -24.21
C ALA A 58 9.26 -12.58 -25.10
N LEU A 59 8.92 -12.40 -26.39
CA LEU A 59 8.80 -13.52 -27.34
C LEU A 59 10.13 -14.28 -27.47
N ALA A 60 11.25 -13.57 -27.60
CA ALA A 60 12.57 -14.19 -27.73
C ALA A 60 12.94 -15.04 -26.50
N LEU A 61 12.60 -14.58 -25.30
CA LEU A 61 12.81 -15.34 -24.06
C LEU A 61 11.89 -16.56 -24.00
N THR A 62 10.61 -16.42 -24.31
CA THR A 62 9.66 -17.54 -24.35
C THR A 62 10.08 -18.61 -25.36
N LEU A 63 10.54 -18.22 -26.56
CA LEU A 63 11.05 -19.16 -27.58
C LEU A 63 12.32 -19.91 -27.13
N ARG A 64 13.07 -19.36 -26.16
CA ARG A 64 14.23 -20.01 -25.53
C ARG A 64 13.85 -20.87 -24.32
N GLY A 65 12.54 -21.01 -24.02
CA GLY A 65 12.04 -21.77 -22.89
C GLY A 65 12.19 -21.07 -21.54
N VAL A 66 12.40 -19.75 -21.53
CA VAL A 66 12.44 -18.96 -20.28
C VAL A 66 11.01 -18.68 -19.84
N GLU A 67 10.71 -19.02 -18.59
CA GLU A 67 9.42 -18.74 -17.97
C GLU A 67 9.31 -17.25 -17.60
N LEU A 68 8.21 -16.64 -18.02
CA LEU A 68 7.89 -15.25 -17.76
C LEU A 68 6.57 -15.17 -17.00
N GLU A 69 6.57 -14.48 -15.87
CA GLU A 69 5.36 -14.15 -15.13
C GLU A 69 5.15 -12.63 -15.18
N SER A 70 3.94 -12.19 -15.50
CA SER A 70 3.61 -10.77 -15.46
C SER A 70 3.70 -10.27 -14.03
N VAL A 71 4.31 -9.11 -13.81
CA VAL A 71 4.33 -8.44 -12.51
C VAL A 71 3.05 -7.60 -12.40
N PRO A 72 2.14 -7.87 -11.45
CA PRO A 72 0.93 -7.05 -11.29
C PRO A 72 1.26 -5.56 -11.06
N LEU A 73 0.44 -4.71 -11.65
CA LEU A 73 0.43 -3.27 -11.40
C LEU A 73 -0.78 -2.93 -10.50
N TRP A 74 -0.48 -2.35 -9.37
CA TRP A 74 -1.44 -1.87 -8.38
C TRP A 74 -1.47 -0.35 -8.37
N HIS A 75 -2.23 0.25 -7.47
CA HIS A 75 -2.35 1.69 -7.36
C HIS A 75 -2.63 2.13 -5.92
N VAL A 76 -2.38 3.42 -5.63
CA VAL A 76 -2.82 4.05 -4.38
C VAL A 76 -4.34 4.17 -4.34
N LEU A 77 -4.93 3.95 -3.17
CA LEU A 77 -6.38 3.79 -3.01
C LEU A 77 -7.02 5.02 -2.37
N GLY A 78 -7.21 6.10 -3.11
CA GLY A 78 -7.89 7.27 -2.54
C GLY A 78 -8.15 8.36 -3.56
N ARG A 79 -9.04 9.28 -3.20
CA ARG A 79 -9.40 10.42 -4.03
C ARG A 79 -9.34 11.70 -3.20
N GLN A 80 -8.65 12.70 -3.72
CA GLN A 80 -8.70 14.05 -3.16
C GLN A 80 -10.11 14.64 -3.32
N VAL A 81 -10.72 15.04 -2.20
CA VAL A 81 -12.03 15.70 -2.15
C VAL A 81 -11.87 17.21 -2.26
N SER A 82 -10.93 17.77 -1.50
CA SER A 82 -10.63 19.19 -1.52
C SER A 82 -9.20 19.49 -1.04
N ALA A 83 -8.74 20.71 -1.27
CA ALA A 83 -7.48 21.20 -0.70
C ALA A 83 -7.79 22.12 0.49
N SER A 84 -7.06 21.96 1.60
CA SER A 84 -7.11 22.85 2.74
C SER A 84 -5.81 23.66 2.81
N GLY A 85 -5.85 24.85 2.21
CA GLY A 85 -4.70 25.75 2.13
C GLY A 85 -3.76 25.45 0.95
N LYS A 86 -3.18 26.51 0.38
CA LYS A 86 -2.16 26.43 -0.68
C LYS A 86 -0.83 26.88 -0.11
N GLY A 87 0.07 25.95 0.16
CA GLY A 87 1.46 26.25 0.49
C GLY A 87 2.29 26.51 -0.77
N LYS A 88 3.23 27.47 -0.71
CA LYS A 88 4.41 27.48 -1.60
C LYS A 88 5.52 26.70 -0.89
N PRO A 89 6.15 25.69 -1.52
CA PRO A 89 7.26 24.95 -0.90
C PRO A 89 8.37 25.91 -0.47
N GLY A 90 8.71 25.90 0.82
CA GLY A 90 9.73 26.77 1.39
C GLY A 90 10.26 26.21 2.72
N PRO A 91 11.56 26.34 3.01
CA PRO A 91 12.21 25.56 4.07
C PRO A 91 12.04 26.08 5.51
N ALA A 92 11.31 27.18 5.75
CA ALA A 92 11.46 27.88 7.04
C ALA A 92 10.20 28.51 7.67
N ALA A 93 9.08 28.61 6.95
CA ALA A 93 7.88 29.25 7.51
C ALA A 93 6.63 28.50 7.08
N ARG A 94 5.69 28.34 8.02
CA ARG A 94 4.36 27.80 7.76
C ARG A 94 3.62 28.73 6.82
N VAL A 95 3.24 28.19 5.67
CA VAL A 95 2.58 28.93 4.58
C VAL A 95 1.08 28.66 4.51
N SER A 96 0.61 27.64 5.23
CA SER A 96 -0.79 27.24 5.36
C SER A 96 -1.01 26.52 6.69
N PHE A 97 -2.25 26.54 7.17
CA PHE A 97 -2.68 25.90 8.40
C PHE A 97 -3.74 24.84 8.06
N PRO A 98 -3.81 23.73 8.81
CA PRO A 98 -4.93 22.81 8.65
C PRO A 98 -6.22 23.49 9.13
N SER A 99 -7.37 22.97 8.69
CA SER A 99 -8.67 23.44 9.20
C SER A 99 -8.87 23.03 10.66
N ASP A 100 -8.28 21.90 11.06
CA ASP A 100 -8.22 21.38 12.42
C ASP A 100 -6.86 20.71 12.68
N GLN A 101 -6.29 20.90 13.87
CA GLN A 101 -5.03 20.26 14.27
C GLN A 101 -5.23 18.79 14.69
N THR A 102 -6.44 18.42 15.10
CA THR A 102 -6.81 17.04 15.47
C THR A 102 -8.14 16.70 14.80
N PRO A 103 -8.15 16.43 13.48
CA PRO A 103 -9.40 16.16 12.76
C PRO A 103 -10.20 15.03 13.40
N TRP A 104 -11.50 14.96 13.06
CA TRP A 104 -12.46 13.98 13.62
C TRP A 104 -11.93 12.53 13.71
N GLY A 105 -11.10 12.10 12.76
CA GLY A 105 -10.49 10.77 12.77
C GLY A 105 -9.52 10.56 13.94
N MET A 106 -8.76 11.60 14.31
CA MET A 106 -7.92 11.59 15.52
C MET A 106 -8.78 11.50 16.77
N GLU A 107 -9.84 12.31 16.87
CA GLU A 107 -10.78 12.29 18.00
C GLU A 107 -11.44 10.91 18.17
N THR A 108 -11.79 10.27 17.06
CA THR A 108 -12.41 8.94 17.01
C THR A 108 -11.46 7.85 17.51
N VAL A 109 -10.23 7.82 17.00
CA VAL A 109 -9.20 6.86 17.43
C VAL A 109 -8.77 7.08 18.87
N TYR A 110 -8.73 8.33 19.32
CA TYR A 110 -8.42 8.68 20.72
C TYR A 110 -9.62 8.59 21.66
N ASN A 111 -10.82 8.33 21.14
CA ASN A 111 -12.08 8.36 21.88
C ASN A 111 -12.25 9.65 22.72
N ASN A 112 -11.89 10.80 22.13
CA ASN A 112 -11.90 12.09 22.80
C ASN A 112 -12.27 13.23 21.82
N ALA A 113 -13.52 13.69 21.89
CA ALA A 113 -14.06 14.79 21.06
C ALA A 113 -13.59 16.20 21.47
N SER A 114 -12.62 16.30 22.38
CA SER A 114 -11.98 17.56 22.77
C SER A 114 -10.46 17.41 22.78
N LEU A 115 -9.94 16.53 21.92
CA LEU A 115 -8.53 16.31 21.75
C LEU A 115 -7.86 17.60 21.28
N LEU A 116 -6.72 17.95 21.86
CA LEU A 116 -5.94 19.13 21.47
C LEU A 116 -4.58 18.74 20.86
N SER A 117 -4.11 17.54 21.16
CA SER A 117 -2.84 16.98 20.67
C SER A 117 -2.81 15.46 20.90
N THR A 118 -1.94 14.77 20.17
CA THR A 118 -1.72 13.33 20.28
C THR A 118 -0.36 13.02 20.93
N SER A 119 -0.06 11.75 21.20
CA SER A 119 1.20 11.32 21.82
C SER A 119 1.56 9.86 21.53
N GLY A 120 2.80 9.45 21.82
CA GLY A 120 3.23 8.05 21.75
C GLY A 120 3.84 7.63 20.41
N GLY A 121 4.27 6.37 20.33
CA GLY A 121 5.02 5.81 19.21
C GLY A 121 6.54 5.93 19.30
N ALA A 122 7.08 6.48 20.39
CA ALA A 122 8.52 6.68 20.54
C ALA A 122 9.28 5.36 20.42
N GLY A 123 10.29 5.34 19.53
CA GLY A 123 11.12 4.16 19.28
C GLY A 123 10.51 3.11 18.34
N VAL A 124 9.34 3.39 17.76
CA VAL A 124 8.70 2.52 16.76
C VAL A 124 8.92 3.10 15.37
N ASP A 125 9.49 2.29 14.47
CA ASP A 125 9.72 2.60 13.07
C ASP A 125 8.54 2.12 12.22
N VAL A 126 7.87 3.06 11.56
CA VAL A 126 6.76 2.80 10.63
C VAL A 126 7.23 3.02 9.19
N ALA A 127 7.27 1.94 8.42
CA ALA A 127 7.54 1.97 6.99
C ALA A 127 6.28 2.23 6.18
N VAL A 128 6.19 3.42 5.61
CA VAL A 128 5.11 3.83 4.71
C VAL A 128 5.56 3.56 3.27
N LEU A 129 4.95 2.56 2.65
CA LEU A 129 5.21 2.14 1.27
C LEU A 129 4.18 2.80 0.36
N ASP A 130 4.56 3.90 -0.29
CA ASP A 130 3.61 4.78 -0.99
C ASP A 130 4.28 5.56 -2.16
N THR A 131 3.78 6.75 -2.52
CA THR A 131 4.30 7.65 -3.58
C THR A 131 5.54 8.44 -3.17
N GLY A 132 6.04 8.23 -1.95
CA GLY A 132 7.10 9.00 -1.32
C GLY A 132 6.54 9.98 -0.27
N VAL A 133 7.40 10.84 0.27
CA VAL A 133 7.01 11.87 1.24
C VAL A 133 7.70 13.20 0.93
N TYR A 134 6.97 14.30 1.05
CA TYR A 134 7.58 15.62 1.13
C TYR A 134 8.26 15.80 2.49
N LYS A 135 9.49 15.30 2.58
CA LYS A 135 10.28 15.27 3.83
C LYS A 135 10.53 16.61 4.51
N ASN A 136 10.29 17.72 3.80
CA ASN A 136 10.43 19.08 4.33
C ASN A 136 9.09 19.67 4.80
N HIS A 137 8.01 18.89 4.82
CA HIS A 137 6.77 19.31 5.47
C HIS A 137 7.05 19.58 6.94
N LEU A 138 6.62 20.74 7.47
CA LEU A 138 6.95 21.16 8.83
C LEU A 138 6.54 20.10 9.87
N ASP A 139 5.37 19.51 9.68
CA ASP A 139 4.79 18.53 10.60
C ASP A 139 5.40 17.11 10.49
N LEU A 140 6.24 16.85 9.48
CA LEU A 140 6.83 15.51 9.24
C LEU A 140 8.36 15.51 9.30
N SER A 141 8.99 16.65 9.06
CA SER A 141 10.45 16.74 8.85
C SER A 141 11.31 16.18 9.98
N ARG A 142 10.80 16.21 11.22
CA ARG A 142 11.48 15.65 12.40
C ARG A 142 11.28 14.14 12.58
N ARG A 143 10.37 13.53 11.83
CA ARG A 143 9.99 12.12 11.93
C ARG A 143 10.64 11.26 10.85
N VAL A 144 11.01 11.83 9.70
CA VAL A 144 11.62 11.08 8.59
C VAL A 144 13.03 10.61 8.98
N THR A 145 13.17 9.32 9.28
CA THR A 145 14.45 8.67 9.61
C THR A 145 15.04 7.92 8.41
N GLN A 146 14.19 7.42 7.50
CA GLN A 146 14.63 6.88 6.21
C GLN A 146 13.80 7.44 5.05
N CYS A 147 14.43 7.53 3.89
CA CYS A 147 13.83 8.07 2.67
C CYS A 147 14.47 7.40 1.46
N LYS A 148 13.77 6.41 0.89
CA LYS A 148 14.29 5.54 -0.19
C LYS A 148 13.27 5.38 -1.33
N ASP A 149 13.77 5.16 -2.53
CA ASP A 149 12.97 5.00 -3.76
C ASP A 149 13.27 3.64 -4.39
N PHE A 150 12.22 2.82 -4.47
CA PHE A 150 12.19 1.47 -4.99
C PHE A 150 11.54 1.39 -6.38
N THR A 151 11.11 2.51 -6.95
CA THR A 151 10.35 2.52 -8.22
C THR A 151 11.16 2.02 -9.41
N ARG A 152 12.49 1.95 -9.26
CA ARG A 152 13.47 1.48 -10.25
C ARG A 152 14.67 0.86 -9.54
N GLY A 153 15.32 -0.09 -10.21
CA GLY A 153 16.62 -0.63 -9.79
C GLY A 153 17.83 0.23 -10.19
N PRO A 154 18.91 0.25 -9.39
CA PRO A 154 18.97 -0.15 -7.98
C PRO A 154 18.24 0.85 -7.07
N VAL A 155 17.87 0.43 -5.85
CA VAL A 155 17.22 1.28 -4.84
C VAL A 155 18.03 2.55 -4.58
N LYS A 156 17.35 3.70 -4.54
CA LYS A 156 17.99 5.02 -4.42
C LYS A 156 17.70 5.67 -3.08
N ASN A 157 18.64 6.51 -2.63
CA ASN A 157 18.38 7.45 -1.54
C ASN A 157 17.51 8.61 -2.06
N GLY A 158 16.49 8.97 -1.29
CA GLY A 158 15.47 9.95 -1.66
C GLY A 158 14.11 9.29 -1.86
N CYS A 159 13.05 10.06 -1.63
CA CYS A 159 11.66 9.59 -1.65
C CYS A 159 10.72 10.74 -2.07
N PRO A 160 11.02 11.52 -3.13
CA PRO A 160 10.24 12.70 -3.46
C PRO A 160 8.79 12.32 -3.79
N ASP A 161 7.83 12.96 -3.11
CA ASP A 161 6.42 12.74 -3.38
C ASP A 161 5.92 13.63 -4.53
N GLY A 162 5.78 13.04 -5.71
CA GLY A 162 5.25 13.74 -6.88
C GLY A 162 3.73 13.69 -7.01
N TYR A 163 3.04 12.93 -6.15
CA TYR A 163 1.60 12.71 -6.22
C TYR A 163 0.86 13.36 -5.04
N GLY A 164 1.36 13.20 -3.81
CA GLY A 164 0.83 13.82 -2.59
C GLY A 164 0.27 12.82 -1.57
N HIS A 165 -0.11 11.64 -2.03
CA HIS A 165 -0.78 10.60 -1.23
C HIS A 165 0.09 10.09 -0.09
N GLY A 166 1.35 9.71 -0.35
CA GLY A 166 2.24 9.22 0.70
C GLY A 166 2.55 10.26 1.78
N THR A 167 2.59 11.55 1.43
CA THR A 167 2.68 12.64 2.41
C THR A 167 1.43 12.72 3.30
N HIS A 168 0.25 12.57 2.70
CA HIS A 168 -1.05 12.57 3.39
C HIS A 168 -1.18 11.40 4.36
N VAL A 169 -0.93 10.18 3.87
CA VAL A 169 -0.91 8.95 4.67
C VAL A 169 0.08 9.07 5.84
N SER A 170 1.30 9.54 5.58
CA SER A 170 2.32 9.72 6.63
C SER A 170 1.89 10.73 7.70
N GLY A 171 1.21 11.80 7.29
CA GLY A 171 0.68 12.80 8.21
C GLY A 171 -0.33 12.22 9.20
N THR A 172 -1.24 11.37 8.73
CA THR A 172 -2.24 10.72 9.57
C THR A 172 -1.60 9.78 10.60
N ILE A 173 -0.50 9.11 10.24
CA ILE A 173 0.23 8.23 11.18
C ILE A 173 0.93 9.04 12.26
N LEU A 174 1.73 10.05 11.89
CA LEU A 174 2.80 10.55 12.77
C LEU A 174 3.15 12.03 12.60
N ALA A 175 2.29 12.86 12.01
CA ALA A 175 2.51 14.30 12.03
C ALA A 175 2.64 14.81 13.48
N ASP A 176 3.64 15.65 13.74
CA ASP A 176 4.01 16.10 15.09
C ASP A 176 3.69 17.59 15.35
N ALA A 177 2.73 18.12 14.59
CA ALA A 177 2.31 19.52 14.53
C ALA A 177 3.43 20.54 14.20
N GLY A 178 4.63 20.06 13.87
CA GLY A 178 5.79 20.89 13.60
C GLY A 178 6.39 21.52 14.86
N ALA A 179 7.58 22.08 14.73
CA ALA A 179 8.27 22.72 15.85
C ALA A 179 7.56 23.99 16.36
N ASP A 180 6.67 24.57 15.56
CA ASP A 180 5.84 25.72 15.92
C ASP A 180 4.54 25.32 16.64
N GLY A 181 4.17 24.03 16.65
CA GLY A 181 2.94 23.53 17.28
C GLY A 181 1.65 23.97 16.55
N LEU A 182 1.77 24.40 15.30
CA LEU A 182 0.66 24.99 14.54
C LEU A 182 0.11 24.05 13.44
N GLY A 183 0.69 22.86 13.29
CA GLY A 183 0.30 21.87 12.29
C GLY A 183 -0.70 20.83 12.78
N ILE A 184 -0.88 19.79 11.97
CA ILE A 184 -1.74 18.64 12.28
C ILE A 184 -0.99 17.61 13.15
N TRP A 185 -1.75 16.90 13.97
CA TRP A 185 -1.30 15.77 14.75
C TRP A 185 -1.72 14.45 14.09
N GLY A 186 -0.77 13.53 13.93
CA GLY A 186 -1.05 12.13 13.57
C GLY A 186 -1.28 11.28 14.82
N VAL A 187 -1.69 10.02 14.65
CA VAL A 187 -2.04 9.14 15.79
C VAL A 187 -0.86 8.90 16.75
N ALA A 188 0.34 8.70 16.21
CA ALA A 188 1.58 8.38 16.94
C ALA A 188 2.71 9.37 16.59
N PRO A 189 2.65 10.62 17.08
CA PRO A 189 3.53 11.71 16.65
C PRO A 189 5.00 11.57 17.10
N ALA A 190 5.32 10.60 17.96
CA ALA A 190 6.69 10.31 18.36
C ALA A 190 7.33 9.14 17.59
N ALA A 191 6.58 8.48 16.70
CA ALA A 191 7.09 7.42 15.84
C ALA A 191 8.09 7.95 14.80
N ASN A 192 8.88 7.03 14.27
CA ASN A 192 9.84 7.29 13.21
C ASN A 192 9.25 6.85 11.87
N LEU A 193 9.55 7.60 10.81
CA LEU A 193 9.04 7.36 9.47
C LEU A 193 10.14 6.82 8.55
N PHE A 194 9.95 5.60 8.06
CA PHE A 194 10.64 5.09 6.89
C PHE A 194 9.79 5.38 5.65
N ALA A 195 10.07 6.49 4.97
CA ALA A 195 9.36 6.90 3.77
C ALA A 195 9.89 6.14 2.54
N TYR A 196 9.19 5.07 2.14
CA TYR A 196 9.58 4.21 1.05
C TYR A 196 8.69 4.43 -0.16
N LYS A 197 9.26 5.02 -1.20
CA LYS A 197 8.57 5.25 -2.46
C LYS A 197 8.54 3.98 -3.29
N VAL A 198 7.37 3.38 -3.44
CA VAL A 198 7.13 2.18 -4.27
C VAL A 198 6.24 2.46 -5.48
N CYS A 199 5.50 3.58 -5.42
CA CYS A 199 4.60 4.06 -6.47
C CYS A 199 5.20 5.21 -7.27
N GLY A 200 4.82 5.30 -8.54
CA GLY A 200 5.14 6.41 -9.43
C GLY A 200 4.44 7.72 -9.03
N ASN A 201 4.76 8.80 -9.75
CA ASN A 201 4.11 10.11 -9.56
C ASN A 201 2.67 10.14 -10.12
N ASP A 202 2.23 9.06 -10.75
CA ASP A 202 0.90 8.80 -11.28
C ASP A 202 0.04 7.95 -10.34
N GLY A 203 0.59 7.53 -9.20
CA GLY A 203 -0.10 6.71 -8.21
C GLY A 203 -0.06 5.20 -8.48
N TYR A 204 0.58 4.75 -9.57
CA TYR A 204 0.69 3.33 -9.89
C TYR A 204 1.91 2.69 -9.26
N CYS A 205 1.76 1.44 -8.80
CA CYS A 205 2.73 0.74 -7.97
C CYS A 205 2.98 -0.66 -8.54
N TRP A 206 4.17 -0.93 -9.05
CA TRP A 206 4.49 -2.30 -9.48
C TRP A 206 4.73 -3.18 -8.25
N SER A 207 4.14 -4.38 -8.26
CA SER A 207 4.21 -5.30 -7.12
C SER A 207 5.63 -5.78 -6.79
N ASP A 208 6.57 -5.72 -7.74
CA ASP A 208 7.99 -6.01 -7.48
C ASP A 208 8.70 -4.90 -6.69
N ASN A 209 8.37 -3.63 -6.95
CA ASN A 209 8.84 -2.50 -6.13
C ASN A 209 8.34 -2.66 -4.69
N ILE A 210 7.06 -3.02 -4.54
CA ILE A 210 6.41 -3.24 -3.24
C ILE A 210 7.08 -4.39 -2.50
N ALA A 211 7.21 -5.56 -3.13
CA ALA A 211 7.84 -6.73 -2.55
C ALA A 211 9.28 -6.46 -2.08
N THR A 212 10.06 -5.72 -2.90
CA THR A 212 11.43 -5.32 -2.54
C THR A 212 11.44 -4.40 -1.33
N ALA A 213 10.53 -3.42 -1.26
CA ALA A 213 10.43 -2.50 -0.14
C ALA A 213 9.96 -3.18 1.16
N ILE A 214 9.04 -4.14 1.08
CA ILE A 214 8.58 -4.92 2.25
C ILE A 214 9.75 -5.69 2.86
N ARG A 215 10.51 -6.43 2.04
CA ARG A 215 11.71 -7.15 2.50
C ARG A 215 12.73 -6.21 3.10
N HIS A 216 12.97 -5.08 2.42
CA HIS A 216 13.90 -4.08 2.89
C HIS A 216 13.48 -3.46 4.23
N ALA A 217 12.21 -3.12 4.42
CA ALA A 217 11.69 -2.59 5.69
C ALA A 217 11.93 -3.58 6.84
N ALA A 218 11.63 -4.86 6.62
CA ALA A 218 11.88 -5.91 7.60
C ALA A 218 13.37 -6.13 7.88
N ASP A 219 14.25 -5.99 6.88
CA ASP A 219 15.70 -6.04 7.05
C ASP A 219 16.27 -4.83 7.79
N GLN A 220 15.61 -3.68 7.68
CA GLN A 220 15.96 -2.47 8.43
C GLN A 220 15.34 -2.43 9.84
N GLY A 221 14.55 -3.45 10.22
CA GLY A 221 13.99 -3.56 11.56
C GLY A 221 12.73 -2.73 11.79
N ALA A 222 12.00 -2.33 10.74
CA ALA A 222 10.72 -1.66 10.93
C ALA A 222 9.74 -2.54 11.73
N GLU A 223 9.11 -1.99 12.76
CA GLU A 223 8.06 -2.70 13.50
C GLU A 223 6.77 -2.81 12.70
N ILE A 224 6.45 -1.80 11.90
CA ILE A 224 5.17 -1.70 11.16
C ILE A 224 5.43 -1.35 9.70
N ILE A 225 4.74 -2.03 8.80
CA ILE A 225 4.62 -1.68 7.38
C ILE A 225 3.19 -1.24 7.12
N SER A 226 3.01 -0.05 6.56
CA SER A 226 1.71 0.53 6.18
C SER A 226 1.64 0.66 4.66
N MET A 227 0.62 0.05 4.05
CA MET A 227 0.40 0.03 2.60
C MET A 227 -0.99 0.55 2.24
N SER A 228 -1.08 1.84 1.93
CA SER A 228 -2.30 2.48 1.44
C SER A 228 -2.44 2.32 -0.08
N LEU A 229 -2.42 1.08 -0.54
CA LEU A 229 -2.39 0.70 -1.95
C LEU A 229 -2.97 -0.71 -2.14
N GLY A 230 -3.37 -1.03 -3.37
CA GLY A 230 -3.82 -2.38 -3.68
C GLY A 230 -4.21 -2.62 -5.14
N GLY A 231 -4.69 -3.83 -5.39
CA GLY A 231 -5.37 -4.19 -6.63
C GLY A 231 -5.95 -5.61 -6.60
N ASP A 232 -6.74 -5.92 -7.64
CA ASP A 232 -7.65 -7.05 -7.69
C ASP A 232 -6.99 -8.44 -7.65
N ALA A 233 -5.68 -8.52 -7.93
CA ALA A 233 -4.96 -9.78 -8.10
C ALA A 233 -3.76 -9.91 -7.14
N GLU A 234 -3.66 -11.07 -6.49
CA GLU A 234 -2.52 -11.40 -5.65
C GLU A 234 -1.22 -11.42 -6.47
N SER A 235 -0.15 -10.88 -5.87
CA SER A 235 1.22 -11.02 -6.38
C SER A 235 1.99 -11.99 -5.48
N ALA A 236 2.49 -13.09 -6.04
CA ALA A 236 3.31 -14.05 -5.30
C ALA A 236 4.57 -13.38 -4.69
N LEU A 237 5.17 -12.42 -5.40
CA LEU A 237 6.30 -11.64 -4.89
C LEU A 237 5.94 -10.89 -3.60
N VAL A 238 4.76 -10.26 -3.57
CA VAL A 238 4.28 -9.51 -2.41
C VAL A 238 3.87 -10.44 -1.28
N ARG A 239 3.12 -11.52 -1.56
CA ARG A 239 2.76 -12.55 -0.57
C ARG A 239 3.98 -13.12 0.13
N ASP A 240 5.02 -13.49 -0.64
CA ASP A 240 6.24 -14.06 -0.11
C ASP A 240 7.05 -13.02 0.70
N ALA A 241 7.01 -11.74 0.29
CA ALA A 241 7.61 -10.64 1.04
C ALA A 241 6.89 -10.36 2.37
N ILE A 242 5.54 -10.39 2.37
CA ILE A 242 4.72 -10.26 3.58
C ILE A 242 5.05 -11.39 4.56
N THR A 243 5.07 -12.63 4.07
CA THR A 243 5.43 -13.81 4.88
C THR A 243 6.82 -13.63 5.51
N TYR A 244 7.77 -13.11 4.74
CA TYR A 244 9.12 -12.79 5.25
C TYR A 244 9.12 -11.71 6.33
N ALA A 245 8.39 -10.61 6.13
CA ALA A 245 8.30 -9.53 7.10
C ALA A 245 7.61 -9.97 8.40
N VAL A 246 6.48 -10.67 8.31
CA VAL A 246 5.76 -11.20 9.47
C VAL A 246 6.60 -12.24 10.22
N GLY A 247 7.34 -13.09 9.51
CA GLY A 247 8.31 -14.01 10.10
C GLY A 247 9.46 -13.32 10.87
N LYS A 248 9.69 -12.02 10.62
CA LYS A 248 10.62 -11.17 11.37
C LYS A 248 9.94 -10.37 12.50
N GLY A 249 8.66 -10.60 12.75
CA GLY A 249 7.91 -9.93 13.80
C GLY A 249 7.32 -8.57 13.39
N VAL A 250 7.35 -8.22 12.10
CA VAL A 250 6.78 -6.98 11.57
C VAL A 250 5.26 -7.09 11.48
N LEU A 251 4.53 -6.05 11.89
CA LEU A 251 3.09 -5.93 11.61
C LEU A 251 2.89 -5.33 10.21
N VAL A 252 2.02 -5.92 9.41
CA VAL A 252 1.67 -5.39 8.09
C VAL A 252 0.23 -4.93 8.10
N VAL A 253 -0.02 -3.68 7.73
CA VAL A 253 -1.35 -3.05 7.68
C VAL A 253 -1.57 -2.54 6.25
N ALA A 254 -2.74 -2.83 5.67
CA ALA A 254 -3.07 -2.40 4.32
C ALA A 254 -4.53 -2.00 4.16
N ALA A 255 -4.77 -1.18 3.13
CA ALA A 255 -6.10 -0.76 2.73
C ALA A 255 -6.92 -1.96 2.22
N ALA A 256 -8.21 -2.00 2.57
CA ALA A 256 -9.11 -3.05 2.10
C ALA A 256 -9.50 -2.89 0.61
N GLY A 257 -9.39 -1.71 0.02
CA GLY A 257 -9.84 -1.44 -1.36
C GLY A 257 -10.99 -0.44 -1.42
N ASN A 258 -11.29 0.07 -2.62
CA ASN A 258 -12.32 1.09 -2.85
C ASN A 258 -13.38 0.66 -3.90
N ASP A 259 -13.60 -0.65 -4.05
CA ASP A 259 -14.49 -1.26 -5.06
C ASP A 259 -15.75 -1.90 -4.45
N GLY A 260 -16.12 -1.43 -3.26
CA GLY A 260 -17.34 -1.84 -2.57
C GLY A 260 -18.64 -1.40 -3.26
N PRO A 261 -19.80 -1.85 -2.74
CA PRO A 261 -19.99 -2.62 -1.51
C PRO A 261 -20.15 -4.12 -1.75
N ALA A 262 -19.76 -4.65 -2.91
CA ALA A 262 -19.94 -6.08 -3.20
C ALA A 262 -19.09 -6.96 -2.26
N LEU A 263 -19.65 -8.06 -1.73
CA LEU A 263 -18.88 -9.04 -0.95
C LEU A 263 -17.70 -9.59 -1.77
N GLY A 264 -16.54 -9.74 -1.13
CA GLY A 264 -15.31 -10.18 -1.79
C GLY A 264 -14.69 -9.15 -2.74
N SER A 265 -15.02 -7.87 -2.60
CA SER A 265 -14.36 -6.76 -3.33
C SER A 265 -13.03 -6.33 -2.70
N ILE A 266 -12.59 -6.99 -1.64
CA ILE A 266 -11.34 -6.70 -0.94
C ILE A 266 -10.11 -6.90 -1.85
N ASP A 267 -9.23 -5.90 -1.83
CA ASP A 267 -8.01 -5.86 -2.64
C ASP A 267 -6.85 -6.61 -2.01
N TRP A 268 -5.88 -6.99 -2.85
CA TRP A 268 -4.56 -7.42 -2.38
C TRP A 268 -3.65 -6.19 -2.20
N PRO A 269 -2.84 -6.12 -1.13
CA PRO A 269 -2.52 -7.20 -0.19
C PRO A 269 -3.44 -7.28 1.04
N GLY A 270 -4.44 -6.40 1.20
CA GLY A 270 -5.37 -6.41 2.33
C GLY A 270 -6.01 -7.78 2.56
N ALA A 271 -6.41 -8.47 1.49
CA ALA A 271 -6.98 -9.81 1.51
C ALA A 271 -6.04 -10.94 2.02
N ASN A 272 -4.77 -10.67 2.32
CA ASN A 272 -3.86 -11.67 2.85
C ASN A 272 -4.08 -11.85 4.36
N ALA A 273 -4.30 -13.08 4.85
CA ALA A 273 -4.55 -13.35 6.27
C ALA A 273 -3.44 -12.84 7.23
N ASN A 274 -2.21 -12.65 6.75
CA ASN A 274 -1.10 -12.09 7.53
C ASN A 274 -1.08 -10.55 7.56
N VAL A 275 -2.04 -9.89 6.92
CA VAL A 275 -2.16 -8.44 6.82
C VAL A 275 -3.40 -7.98 7.58
N VAL A 276 -3.27 -6.86 8.29
CA VAL A 276 -4.41 -6.17 8.89
C VAL A 276 -5.10 -5.34 7.81
N ALA A 277 -6.26 -5.80 7.35
CA ALA A 277 -7.07 -5.13 6.35
C ALA A 277 -7.97 -4.05 6.96
N VAL A 278 -7.92 -2.84 6.42
CA VAL A 278 -8.61 -1.67 6.99
C VAL A 278 -9.65 -1.10 6.03
N ALA A 279 -10.92 -1.17 6.43
CA ALA A 279 -12.07 -0.55 5.78
C ALA A 279 -12.26 0.91 6.23
N ALA A 280 -12.99 1.69 5.43
CA ALA A 280 -13.20 3.11 5.66
C ALA A 280 -14.59 3.41 6.23
N ILE A 281 -14.62 4.15 7.34
CA ILE A 281 -15.84 4.70 7.94
C ILE A 281 -15.85 6.23 7.85
N ASP A 282 -17.05 6.81 7.95
CA ASP A 282 -17.27 8.25 8.05
C ASP A 282 -17.43 8.73 9.50
N SER A 283 -17.64 10.04 9.68
CA SER A 283 -17.77 10.66 11.00
C SER A 283 -19.03 10.25 11.77
N SER A 284 -19.97 9.56 11.14
CA SER A 284 -21.13 8.92 11.79
C SER A 284 -20.86 7.46 12.16
N LEU A 285 -19.61 6.99 11.98
CA LEU A 285 -19.17 5.60 12.14
C LEU A 285 -19.80 4.63 11.13
N ALA A 286 -20.43 5.15 10.08
CA ALA A 286 -20.97 4.32 9.01
C ALA A 286 -19.86 3.95 8.02
N VAL A 287 -19.85 2.70 7.58
CA VAL A 287 -18.94 2.24 6.52
C VAL A 287 -19.26 2.94 5.20
N ALA A 288 -18.23 3.42 4.48
CA ALA A 288 -18.43 4.03 3.18
C ALA A 288 -18.87 2.97 2.15
N ASP A 289 -19.81 3.32 1.26
CA ASP A 289 -20.31 2.40 0.21
C ASP A 289 -19.18 1.89 -0.69
N TRP A 290 -18.22 2.75 -1.03
CA TRP A 290 -17.08 2.38 -1.86
C TRP A 290 -16.02 1.58 -1.11
N SER A 291 -16.01 1.57 0.24
CA SER A 291 -15.04 0.74 0.96
C SER A 291 -15.26 -0.71 0.56
N SER A 292 -14.22 -1.44 0.18
CA SER A 292 -14.38 -2.86 -0.18
C SER A 292 -14.90 -3.69 1.00
N ARG A 293 -15.49 -4.85 0.69
CA ARG A 293 -16.01 -5.82 1.65
C ARG A 293 -15.23 -7.13 1.58
N GLY A 294 -15.01 -7.73 2.74
CA GLY A 294 -14.41 -9.06 2.87
C GLY A 294 -15.41 -10.19 2.64
N LEU A 295 -15.02 -11.38 3.09
CA LEU A 295 -15.81 -12.60 3.16
C LEU A 295 -15.84 -13.15 4.60
N ASN A 296 -15.81 -12.25 5.59
CA ASN A 296 -15.87 -12.59 7.03
C ASN A 296 -17.04 -13.51 7.34
N ASP A 297 -16.79 -14.53 8.16
CA ASP A 297 -17.79 -15.53 8.55
C ASP A 297 -18.30 -15.38 10.00
N GLY A 298 -17.76 -14.41 10.74
CA GLY A 298 -18.24 -14.01 12.07
C GLY A 298 -17.57 -14.73 13.24
N ASP A 299 -16.49 -15.47 13.02
CA ASP A 299 -15.83 -16.28 14.06
C ASP A 299 -14.74 -15.54 14.86
N PHE A 300 -14.43 -14.30 14.49
CA PHE A 300 -13.33 -13.49 15.05
C PHE A 300 -11.93 -14.12 14.88
N VAL A 301 -11.70 -14.83 13.79
CA VAL A 301 -10.41 -15.40 13.39
C VAL A 301 -10.10 -14.97 11.97
N ILE A 302 -9.07 -14.13 11.80
CA ILE A 302 -8.75 -13.61 10.46
C ILE A 302 -8.23 -14.70 9.51
N GLU A 303 -8.95 -14.90 8.42
CA GLU A 303 -8.60 -15.70 7.26
C GLU A 303 -8.28 -14.82 6.03
N ALA A 304 -8.07 -15.45 4.87
CA ALA A 304 -7.86 -14.72 3.63
C ALA A 304 -9.17 -14.10 3.13
N GLN A 305 -9.08 -12.91 2.55
CA GLN A 305 -10.19 -12.11 2.03
C GLN A 305 -11.12 -11.54 3.10
N GLU A 306 -10.62 -11.30 4.31
CA GLU A 306 -11.40 -10.71 5.40
C GLU A 306 -10.97 -9.29 5.73
N VAL A 307 -11.93 -8.46 6.13
CA VAL A 307 -11.68 -7.14 6.72
C VAL A 307 -11.41 -7.34 8.20
N GLU A 308 -10.46 -6.62 8.79
CA GLU A 308 -10.17 -6.75 10.22
C GLU A 308 -10.67 -5.56 11.03
N PHE A 309 -10.54 -4.34 10.51
CA PHE A 309 -11.01 -3.13 11.21
C PHE A 309 -11.68 -2.12 10.25
N GLY A 310 -12.68 -1.41 10.76
CA GLY A 310 -13.14 -0.13 10.22
C GLY A 310 -12.40 1.03 10.89
N ALA A 311 -11.91 2.01 10.10
CA ALA A 311 -11.24 3.19 10.63
C ALA A 311 -11.56 4.46 9.82
N PRO A 312 -11.36 5.67 10.39
CA PRO A 312 -11.70 6.93 9.72
C PRO A 312 -11.08 7.06 8.34
N GLY A 313 -11.90 7.06 7.29
CA GLY A 313 -11.45 7.09 5.89
C GLY A 313 -12.20 8.06 4.99
N VAL A 314 -13.24 8.74 5.50
CA VAL A 314 -13.98 9.78 4.78
C VAL A 314 -13.65 11.16 5.34
N ALA A 315 -13.43 12.13 4.46
CA ALA A 315 -13.11 13.51 4.77
C ALA A 315 -11.92 13.65 5.73
N VAL A 316 -10.82 12.92 5.45
CA VAL A 316 -9.62 12.93 6.29
C VAL A 316 -8.69 14.04 5.85
N GLU A 317 -8.52 15.05 6.70
CA GLU A 317 -7.52 16.10 6.52
C GLU A 317 -6.12 15.60 6.93
N SER A 318 -5.11 15.86 6.11
CA SER A 318 -3.71 15.58 6.44
C SER A 318 -2.73 16.41 5.61
N ALA A 319 -1.44 16.28 5.91
CA ALA A 319 -0.32 16.95 5.26
C ALA A 319 -0.23 16.65 3.74
N MET A 320 0.31 17.56 2.95
CA MET A 320 0.43 17.42 1.50
C MET A 320 1.82 17.76 0.97
N ASN A 321 2.16 17.23 -0.20
CA ASN A 321 3.47 17.39 -0.82
C ASN A 321 3.80 18.83 -1.29
N ASN A 322 2.84 19.74 -1.27
CA ASN A 322 3.05 21.17 -1.52
C ASN A 322 3.38 21.98 -0.25
N GLY A 323 3.48 21.31 0.91
CA GLY A 323 3.71 21.94 2.22
C GLY A 323 2.45 22.44 2.93
N GLY A 324 1.26 22.17 2.38
CA GLY A 324 -0.03 22.46 3.01
C GLY A 324 -0.81 21.21 3.35
N TYR A 325 -2.15 21.29 3.28
CA TYR A 325 -3.04 20.21 3.71
C TYR A 325 -4.11 19.93 2.64
N ALA A 326 -4.70 18.74 2.69
CA ALA A 326 -5.84 18.38 1.87
C ALA A 326 -6.73 17.37 2.56
N ILE A 327 -7.98 17.31 2.10
CA ILE A 327 -9.00 16.37 2.56
C ILE A 327 -9.17 15.30 1.49
N TRP A 328 -9.00 14.04 1.88
CA TRP A 328 -9.07 12.87 1.01
C TRP A 328 -10.04 11.83 1.58
N ASP A 329 -10.62 11.07 0.66
CA ASP A 329 -11.43 9.89 0.94
C ASP A 329 -10.67 8.64 0.46
N GLY A 330 -10.75 7.55 1.22
CA GLY A 330 -10.25 6.24 0.81
C GLY A 330 -9.95 5.32 1.98
N THR A 331 -9.93 4.01 1.73
CA THR A 331 -9.32 3.05 2.68
C THR A 331 -7.83 3.32 2.89
N SER A 332 -7.19 4.04 1.97
CA SER A 332 -5.85 4.61 2.18
C SER A 332 -5.74 5.61 3.31
N MET A 333 -6.82 6.33 3.64
CA MET A 333 -6.87 7.28 4.75
C MET A 333 -7.26 6.57 6.05
N ALA A 334 -7.98 5.45 5.97
CA ALA A 334 -8.30 4.59 7.12
C ALA A 334 -7.07 3.81 7.62
N THR A 335 -6.33 3.18 6.71
CA THR A 335 -5.10 2.41 6.98
C THR A 335 -4.12 3.09 7.95
N PRO A 336 -3.71 4.37 7.74
CA PRO A 336 -2.76 5.04 8.61
C PRO A 336 -3.27 5.30 10.04
N HIS A 337 -4.59 5.31 10.26
CA HIS A 337 -5.12 5.39 11.63
C HIS A 337 -4.78 4.13 12.43
N ILE A 338 -4.97 2.95 11.83
CA ILE A 338 -4.63 1.67 12.46
C ILE A 338 -3.12 1.48 12.57
N ALA A 339 -2.35 1.82 11.52
CA ALA A 339 -0.89 1.76 11.59
C ALA A 339 -0.32 2.69 12.69
N GLY A 340 -0.86 3.89 12.82
CA GLY A 340 -0.50 4.82 13.89
C GLY A 340 -0.93 4.32 15.27
N LEU A 341 -2.12 3.73 15.40
CA LEU A 341 -2.57 3.15 16.66
C LEU A 341 -1.69 1.96 17.08
N ALA A 342 -1.31 1.10 16.13
CA ALA A 342 -0.35 0.03 16.33
C ALA A 342 1.01 0.56 16.80
N ALA A 343 1.50 1.66 16.21
CA ALA A 343 2.76 2.27 16.62
C ALA A 343 2.68 2.83 18.05
N LYS A 344 1.56 3.48 18.38
CA LYS A 344 1.31 4.01 19.73
C LYS A 344 1.25 2.90 20.78
N LEU A 345 0.68 1.75 20.43
CA LEU A 345 0.38 0.63 21.32
C LEU A 345 1.26 -0.59 21.06
N TRP A 346 2.48 -0.40 20.55
CA TRP A 346 3.36 -1.50 20.17
C TRP A 346 3.62 -2.46 21.35
N GLN A 347 3.34 -3.75 21.15
CA GLN A 347 3.44 -4.80 22.17
C GLN A 347 4.74 -5.62 22.07
N GLY A 348 5.76 -5.12 21.37
CA GLY A 348 7.06 -5.77 21.20
C GLY A 348 7.12 -6.77 20.03
N SER A 349 6.00 -7.13 19.42
CA SER A 349 5.94 -7.84 18.14
C SER A 349 4.66 -7.52 17.38
N GLY A 350 4.65 -7.75 16.07
CA GLY A 350 3.48 -7.52 15.24
C GLY A 350 2.31 -8.39 15.63
N ALA A 351 2.54 -9.69 15.89
CA ALA A 351 1.49 -10.61 16.32
C ALA A 351 0.83 -10.20 17.66
N ALA A 352 1.65 -9.83 18.66
CA ALA A 352 1.12 -9.37 19.94
C ALA A 352 0.36 -8.04 19.81
N THR A 353 0.84 -7.15 18.95
CA THR A 353 0.20 -5.85 18.71
C THR A 353 -1.14 -6.03 17.98
N ARG A 354 -1.20 -6.88 16.95
CA ARG A 354 -2.45 -7.22 16.25
C ARG A 354 -3.51 -7.75 17.21
N ALA A 355 -3.16 -8.77 18.01
CA ALA A 355 -4.07 -9.34 19.01
C ALA A 355 -4.53 -8.30 20.05
N TYR A 356 -3.64 -7.39 20.46
CA TYR A 356 -4.00 -6.31 21.37
C TYR A 356 -5.01 -5.34 20.74
N LEU A 357 -4.83 -4.96 19.47
CA LEU A 357 -5.77 -4.11 18.74
C LEU A 357 -7.13 -4.78 18.54
N GLN A 358 -7.16 -6.08 18.22
CA GLN A 358 -8.39 -6.87 18.14
C GLN A 358 -9.18 -6.82 19.45
N GLY A 359 -8.49 -6.92 20.60
CA GLY A 359 -9.11 -6.80 21.92
C GLY A 359 -9.61 -5.40 22.29
N LEU A 360 -9.23 -4.36 21.53
CA LEU A 360 -9.71 -2.98 21.70
C LEU A 360 -10.83 -2.62 20.72
N ALA A 361 -11.16 -3.52 19.79
CA ALA A 361 -12.17 -3.25 18.78
C ALA A 361 -13.55 -3.09 19.41
N VAL A 362 -14.24 -2.04 18.98
CA VAL A 362 -15.65 -1.82 19.30
C VAL A 362 -16.45 -2.12 18.05
N ASP A 363 -17.37 -3.07 18.14
CA ASP A 363 -18.34 -3.37 17.11
C ASP A 363 -19.21 -2.12 16.82
N ILE A 364 -19.25 -1.69 15.55
CA ILE A 364 -19.87 -0.44 15.09
C ILE A 364 -20.85 -0.64 13.92
N ASP A 365 -20.99 -1.86 13.39
CA ASP A 365 -21.88 -2.15 12.27
C ASP A 365 -22.84 -3.31 12.60
N ALA A 366 -22.80 -4.41 11.85
CA ALA A 366 -23.60 -5.57 12.12
C ALA A 366 -23.03 -6.33 13.33
N ALA A 367 -23.90 -6.79 14.23
CA ALA A 367 -23.46 -7.43 15.46
C ALA A 367 -22.50 -8.61 15.20
N GLY A 368 -21.29 -8.53 15.76
CA GLY A 368 -20.25 -9.54 15.60
C GLY A 368 -19.14 -9.11 14.63
N ASP A 369 -18.34 -10.08 14.18
CA ASP A 369 -17.41 -9.86 13.07
C ASP A 369 -18.18 -9.87 11.74
N ASP A 370 -17.93 -8.89 10.88
CA ASP A 370 -18.73 -8.63 9.70
C ASP A 370 -17.89 -8.25 8.46
N PRO A 371 -18.37 -8.49 7.21
CA PRO A 371 -17.60 -8.22 6.00
C PRO A 371 -17.28 -6.74 5.72
N ALA A 372 -17.89 -5.80 6.43
CA ALA A 372 -17.77 -4.36 6.20
C ALA A 372 -16.81 -3.67 7.16
N THR A 373 -16.83 -4.03 8.44
CA THR A 373 -15.95 -3.44 9.46
C THR A 373 -15.06 -4.44 10.18
N GLY A 374 -15.15 -5.73 9.85
CA GLY A 374 -14.40 -6.80 10.50
C GLY A 374 -14.79 -6.87 11.96
N PHE A 375 -13.80 -6.76 12.84
CA PHE A 375 -14.03 -6.79 14.29
C PHE A 375 -14.57 -5.43 14.82
N GLY A 376 -14.66 -4.43 13.94
CA GLY A 376 -15.14 -3.08 14.24
C GLY A 376 -14.02 -2.04 14.30
N LEU A 377 -14.18 -1.03 15.14
CA LEU A 377 -13.25 0.10 15.28
C LEU A 377 -12.30 -0.11 16.47
N ALA A 378 -11.02 -0.35 16.19
CA ALA A 378 -9.97 -0.29 17.20
C ALA A 378 -9.68 1.17 17.60
N ARG A 379 -9.79 1.47 18.90
CA ARG A 379 -9.56 2.81 19.45
C ARG A 379 -9.05 2.77 20.89
N LEU A 380 -8.59 3.90 21.40
CA LEU A 380 -8.22 4.05 22.80
C LEU A 380 -9.45 4.02 23.72
N GLY A 381 -9.24 3.55 24.95
CA GLY A 381 -10.28 3.43 25.99
C GLY A 381 -10.71 4.75 26.59
#